data_AF-A0A399ZS82-F1
#
_entry.id   AF-A0A399ZS82-F1
#
_cell.length_a   1.000
_cell.length_b   1.000
_cell.length_c   1.000
_cell.angle_alpha   90.00
_cell.angle_beta   90.00
_cell.angle_gamma   90.00
#
_symmetry.space_group_name_H-M   'P 1'
#
loop_
_entity.id
_entity.type
_entity.pdbx_description
1 polymer ?
#
loop_
_entity_poly.entity_id
_entity_poly.type
_entity_poly.pdbx_seq_one_letter_code
_entity_poly.pdbx_strand_id
1 'polypeptide(L)'
;MAARITKFLVEQNCRVIVVACNTASAAALYFLRQQFPAITFIGMEPAVKPAARATRSGKIAILATRGTLEGELFHHTRDEFARHVQALTVYPTDWVERVERGDIDSPETYASVRRVIEPLLDAGVDEI
;
A
#
# COMPACT_ATOMS: atom_id res chain seq x y z
N MET A 1 1.13 -12.17 13.92
CA MET A 1 0.19 -12.87 13.03
C MET A 1 0.87 -13.46 11.79
N ALA A 2 1.57 -12.65 10.99
CA ALA A 2 2.22 -13.09 9.74
C ALA A 2 3.10 -14.36 9.89
N ALA A 3 3.99 -14.42 10.89
CA ALA A 3 4.83 -15.60 11.13
C ALA A 3 4.06 -16.90 11.39
N ARG A 4 2.85 -16.83 11.97
CA ARG A 4 2.01 -18.02 12.19
C ARG A 4 1.46 -18.54 10.88
N ILE A 5 0.99 -17.63 10.01
CA ILE A 5 0.52 -17.97 8.66
C ILE A 5 1.67 -18.55 7.84
N THR A 6 2.86 -17.95 7.92
CA THR A 6 4.07 -18.47 7.26
C THR A 6 4.38 -19.90 7.69
N LYS A 7 4.41 -20.19 8.99
CA LYS A 7 4.67 -21.56 9.50
C LYS A 7 3.66 -22.55 8.95
N PHE A 8 2.37 -22.20 8.98
CA PHE A 8 1.31 -23.03 8.42
C PHE A 8 1.56 -23.32 6.92
N LEU A 9 1.87 -22.30 6.11
CA LEU A 9 2.14 -22.49 4.67
C LEU A 9 3.40 -23.34 4.42
N VAL A 10 4.42 -23.20 5.25
CA VAL A 10 5.63 -24.04 5.18
C VAL A 10 5.31 -25.50 5.48
N GLU A 11 4.45 -25.77 6.48
CA GLU A 11 3.95 -27.12 6.77
C GLU A 11 3.14 -27.71 5.60
N GLN A 12 2.51 -26.87 4.78
CA GLN A 12 1.85 -27.28 3.53
C GLN A 12 2.82 -27.43 2.34
N ASN A 13 4.14 -27.42 2.58
CA ASN A 13 5.20 -27.52 1.56
C ASN A 13 5.25 -26.36 0.56
N CYS A 14 4.78 -25.16 0.93
CA CYS A 14 4.93 -23.97 0.09
C CYS A 14 6.41 -23.56 -0.04
N ARG A 15 6.88 -23.42 -1.29
CA ARG A 15 8.26 -22.98 -1.60
C ARG A 15 8.40 -21.46 -1.79
N VAL A 16 7.29 -20.81 -2.12
CA VAL A 16 7.19 -19.36 -2.33
C VAL A 16 5.95 -18.86 -1.61
N ILE A 17 6.06 -17.73 -0.91
CA ILE A 17 4.95 -17.09 -0.22
C ILE A 17 4.77 -15.68 -0.77
N VAL A 18 3.57 -15.38 -1.24
CA VAL A 18 3.17 -14.04 -1.71
C VAL A 18 2.42 -13.33 -0.59
N VAL A 19 2.98 -12.22 -0.11
CA VAL A 19 2.32 -11.31 0.83
C VAL A 19 1.48 -10.32 0.03
N ALA A 20 0.28 -10.74 -0.38
CA ALA A 20 -0.56 -9.95 -1.29
C ALA A 20 -1.18 -8.69 -0.65
N CYS A 21 -1.24 -8.60 0.68
CA CYS A 21 -1.76 -7.43 1.36
C CYS A 21 -0.68 -6.34 1.45
N ASN A 22 -0.98 -5.14 0.94
CA ASN A 22 -0.10 -3.97 1.03
C ASN A 22 0.28 -3.65 2.49
N THR A 23 -0.69 -3.66 3.40
CA THR A 23 -0.45 -3.45 4.84
C THR A 23 0.49 -4.50 5.43
N ALA A 24 0.28 -5.78 5.11
CA ALA A 24 1.12 -6.86 5.62
C ALA A 24 2.54 -6.82 5.01
N SER A 25 2.65 -6.50 3.72
CA SER A 25 3.94 -6.27 3.07
C SER A 25 4.69 -5.12 3.74
N ALA A 26 3.99 -4.01 3.96
CA ALA A 26 4.55 -2.82 4.55
C ALA A 26 5.07 -3.04 5.98
N ALA A 27 4.32 -3.80 6.78
CA ALA A 27 4.62 -4.02 8.19
C ALA A 27 5.55 -5.21 8.48
N ALA A 28 5.58 -6.24 7.61
CA ALA A 28 6.19 -7.52 7.99
C ALA A 28 7.13 -8.14 6.95
N LEU A 29 7.24 -7.62 5.73
CA LEU A 29 8.01 -8.30 4.68
C LEU A 29 9.49 -8.46 5.03
N TYR A 30 10.14 -7.41 5.56
CA TYR A 30 11.54 -7.48 5.98
C TYR A 30 11.73 -8.45 7.13
N PHE A 31 10.87 -8.37 8.15
CA PHE A 31 10.88 -9.30 9.27
C PHE A 31 10.73 -10.77 8.83
N LEU A 32 9.79 -11.06 7.92
CA LEU A 32 9.57 -12.42 7.41
C LEU A 32 10.78 -12.96 6.66
N ARG A 33 11.43 -12.14 5.82
CA ARG A 33 12.65 -12.53 5.10
C ARG A 33 13.81 -12.83 6.05
N GLN A 34 13.95 -12.06 7.14
CA GLN A 34 14.95 -12.32 8.16
C GLN A 34 14.65 -13.59 8.97
N GLN A 35 13.39 -13.79 9.35
CA GLN A 35 12.99 -14.92 10.20
C GLN A 35 12.97 -16.26 9.45
N PHE A 36 12.66 -16.26 8.16
CA PHE A 36 12.52 -17.47 7.34
C PHE A 36 13.40 -17.39 6.07
N PRO A 37 14.73 -17.36 6.20
CA PRO A 37 15.64 -17.09 5.09
C PRO A 37 15.63 -18.17 4.00
N ALA A 38 15.18 -19.38 4.31
CA ALA A 38 15.03 -20.47 3.35
C ALA A 38 13.78 -20.35 2.46
N ILE A 39 12.88 -19.42 2.76
CA ILE A 39 11.62 -19.23 2.03
C ILE A 39 11.70 -17.98 1.16
N THR A 40 11.29 -18.11 -0.10
CA THR A 40 11.19 -16.97 -1.01
C THR A 40 9.91 -16.19 -0.73
N PHE A 41 10.04 -14.93 -0.30
CA PHE A 41 8.90 -14.02 -0.12
C PHE A 41 8.81 -12.99 -1.25
N ILE A 42 7.63 -12.92 -1.85
CA ILE A 42 7.23 -11.86 -2.76
C ILE A 42 6.23 -10.99 -2.02
N GLY A 43 6.51 -9.68 -1.93
CA GLY A 43 5.58 -8.72 -1.34
C GLY A 43 5.12 -7.70 -2.36
N MET A 44 4.15 -6.90 -1.98
CA MET A 44 3.72 -5.75 -2.77
C MET A 44 4.76 -4.64 -2.69
N GLU A 45 5.12 -4.09 -3.84
CA GLU A 45 5.93 -2.85 -3.90
C GLU A 45 5.00 -1.65 -3.67
N PRO A 46 5.36 -0.70 -2.78
CA PRO A 46 4.56 0.50 -2.58
C PRO A 46 4.39 1.32 -3.87
N ALA A 47 3.16 1.80 -4.13
CA ALA A 47 2.81 2.58 -5.32
C ALA A 47 3.60 3.90 -5.47
N VAL A 48 4.26 4.36 -4.39
CA VAL A 48 5.08 5.57 -4.38
C VAL A 48 6.21 5.54 -5.40
N LYS A 49 6.79 4.36 -5.68
CA LYS A 49 7.89 4.22 -6.63
C LYS A 49 7.47 4.39 -8.09
N PRO A 50 6.45 3.68 -8.61
CA PRO A 50 5.96 3.93 -9.96
C PRO A 50 5.40 5.35 -10.11
N ALA A 51 4.63 5.86 -9.13
CA ALA A 51 4.08 7.22 -9.18
C ALA A 51 5.17 8.30 -9.26
N ALA A 52 6.21 8.20 -8.42
CA ALA A 52 7.34 9.15 -8.46
C ALA A 52 8.11 9.12 -9.79
N ARG A 53 8.10 7.99 -10.53
CA ARG A 53 8.73 7.88 -11.85
C ARG A 53 7.85 8.42 -12.98
N ALA A 54 6.53 8.40 -12.81
CA ALA A 54 5.57 8.76 -13.85
C ALA A 54 5.16 10.23 -13.81
N THR A 55 5.14 10.84 -12.62
CA THR A 55 4.68 12.22 -12.40
C THR A 55 5.45 13.22 -13.26
N ARG A 56 4.70 14.19 -13.81
CA ARG A 56 5.22 15.34 -14.56
C ARG A 56 5.15 16.61 -13.72
N SER A 57 4.17 16.72 -12.84
CA SER A 57 4.01 17.85 -11.91
C SER A 57 4.97 17.78 -10.73
N GLY A 58 5.55 16.60 -10.47
CA GLY A 58 6.34 16.31 -9.28
C GLY A 58 5.48 16.18 -8.01
N LYS A 59 4.15 16.06 -8.14
CA LYS A 59 3.21 15.90 -7.03
C LYS A 59 2.42 14.60 -7.22
N ILE A 60 2.52 13.73 -6.22
CA ILE A 60 1.85 12.44 -6.22
C ILE A 60 0.97 12.29 -4.99
N ALA A 61 -0.09 11.50 -5.07
CA ALA A 61 -0.85 11.08 -3.90
C ALA A 61 -0.65 9.58 -3.66
N ILE A 62 -0.67 9.16 -2.40
CA ILE A 62 -0.66 7.76 -2.01
C ILE A 62 -1.86 7.51 -1.12
N LEU A 63 -2.81 6.73 -1.64
CA LEU A 63 -4.00 6.32 -0.92
C LEU A 63 -3.78 4.93 -0.34
N ALA A 64 -3.64 4.84 0.99
CA ALA A 64 -3.41 3.56 1.64
C ALA A 64 -3.93 3.54 3.07
N THR A 65 -4.06 2.34 3.64
CA THR A 65 -4.42 2.16 5.05
C THR A 65 -3.35 2.76 5.97
N ARG A 66 -3.73 3.17 7.19
CA ARG A 66 -2.79 3.65 8.21
C ARG A 66 -1.60 2.71 8.40
N GLY A 67 -1.86 1.40 8.55
CA GLY A 67 -0.79 0.41 8.74
C GLY A 67 0.14 0.26 7.54
N THR A 68 -0.28 0.64 6.32
CA THR A 68 0.61 0.69 5.16
C THR A 68 1.50 1.93 5.22
N LEU A 69 0.92 3.10 5.51
CA LEU A 69 1.63 4.39 5.54
C LEU A 69 2.64 4.51 6.69
N GLU A 70 2.42 3.78 7.79
CA GLU A 70 3.34 3.69 8.94
C GLU A 70 4.36 2.53 8.80
N GLY A 71 4.27 1.74 7.73
CA GLY A 71 5.08 0.54 7.53
C GLY A 71 6.50 0.85 7.07
N GLU A 72 7.46 0.05 7.54
CA GLU A 72 8.88 0.19 7.24
C GLU A 72 9.18 0.17 5.73
N LEU A 73 8.56 -0.75 4.98
CA LEU A 73 8.75 -0.85 3.52
C LEU A 73 8.29 0.42 2.79
N PHE A 74 7.18 1.04 3.23
CA PHE A 74 6.67 2.25 2.62
C PHE A 74 7.64 3.42 2.84
N HIS A 75 8.10 3.60 4.08
CA HIS A 75 9.07 4.64 4.42
C HIS A 75 10.38 4.45 3.65
N HIS A 76 10.91 3.23 3.60
CA HIS A 76 12.12 2.92 2.84
C HIS A 76 11.95 3.23 1.35
N THR A 77 10.87 2.76 0.73
CA THR A 77 10.61 2.97 -0.70
C THR A 77 10.40 4.45 -1.03
N ARG A 78 9.67 5.20 -0.19
CA ARG A 78 9.51 6.65 -0.35
C ARG A 78 10.85 7.36 -0.26
N ASP A 79 11.64 7.03 0.76
CA ASP A 79 12.93 7.66 1.00
C ASP A 79 13.97 7.28 -0.07
N GLU A 80 13.84 6.15 -0.75
CA GLU A 80 14.74 5.78 -1.84
C GLU A 80 14.31 6.41 -3.17
N PHE A 81 13.02 6.35 -3.50
CA PHE A 81 12.55 6.63 -4.87
C PHE A 81 11.80 7.95 -5.03
N ALA A 82 11.34 8.58 -3.94
CA ALA A 82 10.41 9.71 -4.01
C ALA A 82 10.91 10.98 -3.29
N ARG A 83 12.20 11.08 -2.94
CA ARG A 83 12.77 12.30 -2.31
C ARG A 83 12.65 13.57 -3.15
N HIS A 84 12.49 13.43 -4.46
CA HIS A 84 12.45 14.54 -5.42
C HIS A 84 11.02 14.95 -5.80
N VAL A 85 10.00 14.30 -5.23
CA VAL A 85 8.59 14.59 -5.49
C VAL A 85 7.87 14.94 -4.18
N GLN A 86 6.80 15.73 -4.26
CA GLN A 86 5.91 15.97 -3.15
C GLN A 86 4.88 14.83 -3.08
N ALA A 87 5.03 13.93 -2.11
CA ALA A 87 4.09 12.84 -1.88
C ALA A 87 3.06 13.19 -0.80
N LEU A 88 1.79 13.31 -1.20
CA LEU A 88 0.66 13.48 -0.28
C LEU A 88 0.11 12.11 0.13
N THR A 89 0.26 11.75 1.39
CA THR A 89 -0.31 10.50 1.92
C THR A 89 -1.71 10.74 2.47
N VAL A 90 -2.69 10.01 1.98
CA VAL A 90 -4.08 10.11 2.44
C VAL A 90 -4.57 8.75 2.91
N TYR A 91 -5.32 8.77 4.01
CA TYR A 91 -5.98 7.60 4.57
C TYR A 91 -7.50 7.75 4.40
N PRO A 92 -8.10 7.09 3.39
CA PRO A 92 -9.55 7.03 3.26
C PRO A 92 -10.13 6.15 4.37
N THR A 93 -11.00 6.72 5.20
CA THR A 93 -11.46 6.09 6.45
C THR A 93 -12.55 5.04 6.27
N ASP A 94 -13.26 5.01 5.13
CA ASP A 94 -14.43 4.14 4.93
C ASP A 94 -14.39 3.32 3.62
N TRP A 95 -13.30 3.39 2.86
CA TRP A 95 -13.23 2.74 1.54
C TRP A 95 -13.13 1.22 1.64
N VAL A 96 -12.39 0.71 2.64
CA VAL A 96 -12.24 -0.74 2.84
C VAL A 96 -13.60 -1.34 3.18
N GLU A 97 -14.30 -0.74 4.15
CA GLU A 97 -15.60 -1.18 4.63
C GLU A 97 -16.67 -1.12 3.54
N ARG A 98 -16.63 -0.10 2.66
CA ARG A 98 -17.53 0.01 1.50
C ARG A 98 -17.31 -1.13 0.51
N VAL A 99 -16.05 -1.38 0.13
CA VAL A 99 -15.71 -2.46 -0.81
C VAL A 99 -16.09 -3.82 -0.22
N GLU A 100 -15.79 -4.08 1.05
CA GLU A 100 -16.13 -5.35 1.72
C GLU A 100 -17.65 -5.58 1.82
N ARG A 101 -18.43 -4.50 1.90
CA ARG A 101 -19.90 -4.58 1.86
C ARG A 101 -20.49 -4.63 0.45
N GLY A 102 -19.66 -4.57 -0.59
CA GLY A 102 -20.10 -4.52 -1.99
C GLY A 102 -20.74 -3.18 -2.39
N ASP A 103 -20.59 -2.14 -1.56
CA ASP A 103 -21.17 -0.81 -1.78
C ASP A 103 -20.23 0.07 -2.61
N ILE A 104 -20.10 -0.25 -3.90
CA ILE A 104 -19.13 0.40 -4.80
C ILE A 104 -19.75 1.49 -5.69
N ASP A 105 -21.07 1.48 -5.88
CA ASP A 105 -21.77 2.36 -6.84
C ASP A 105 -22.81 3.29 -6.18
N SER A 106 -22.91 3.33 -4.85
CA SER A 106 -23.87 4.22 -4.19
C SER A 106 -23.47 5.70 -4.29
N PRO A 107 -24.45 6.62 -4.28
CA PRO A 107 -24.17 8.05 -4.17
C PRO A 107 -23.24 8.40 -2.99
N GLU A 108 -23.36 7.67 -1.88
CA GLU A 108 -22.53 7.83 -0.69
C GLU A 108 -21.07 7.42 -0.95
N THR A 109 -20.84 6.34 -1.69
CA THR A 109 -19.49 5.89 -2.08
C THR A 109 -18.86 6.90 -3.05
N TYR A 110 -19.60 7.37 -4.06
CA TYR A 110 -19.13 8.44 -4.93
C TYR A 110 -18.79 9.72 -4.16
N ALA A 111 -19.63 10.11 -3.18
CA ALA A 111 -19.37 11.28 -2.34
C ALA A 111 -18.14 11.10 -1.44
N SER A 112 -17.90 9.89 -0.90
CA SER A 112 -16.68 9.58 -0.14
C SER A 112 -15.43 9.69 -1.02
N VAL A 113 -15.45 9.07 -2.20
CA VAL A 113 -14.33 9.12 -3.15
C VAL A 113 -14.03 10.57 -3.54
N ARG A 114 -15.07 11.32 -3.92
CA ARG A 114 -14.96 12.72 -4.31
C ARG A 114 -14.28 13.58 -3.23
N ARG A 115 -14.69 13.43 -1.97
CA ARG A 115 -14.11 14.17 -0.83
C ARG A 115 -12.60 13.96 -0.67
N VAL A 116 -12.10 12.80 -1.05
CA VAL A 116 -10.67 12.46 -0.99
C VAL A 116 -9.94 12.93 -2.26
N ILE A 117 -10.53 12.71 -3.44
CA ILE A 117 -9.85 12.93 -4.72
C ILE A 117 -9.85 14.39 -5.14
N GLU A 118 -10.93 15.16 -4.94
CA GLU A 118 -11.01 16.57 -5.38
C GLU A 118 -9.88 17.43 -4.80
N PRO A 119 -9.59 17.41 -3.48
CA PRO A 119 -8.50 18.20 -2.93
C PRO A 119 -7.11 17.84 -3.48
N LEU A 120 -6.92 16.59 -3.92
CA LEU A 120 -5.66 16.12 -4.50
C LEU A 120 -5.48 16.65 -5.92
N LEU A 121 -6.54 16.60 -6.73
CA LEU A 121 -6.56 17.18 -8.07
C LEU A 121 -6.35 18.70 -8.01
N ASP A 122 -7.02 19.39 -7.08
CA ASP A 122 -6.85 20.84 -6.86
C ASP A 122 -5.42 21.20 -6.43
N ALA A 123 -4.73 20.30 -5.72
CA ALA A 123 -3.33 20.45 -5.35
C ALA A 123 -2.36 20.23 -6.53
N GLY A 124 -2.85 19.79 -7.69
CA GLY A 124 -2.05 19.50 -8.89
C GLY A 124 -1.37 18.14 -8.88
N VAL A 125 -1.90 17.18 -8.12
CA VAL A 125 -1.47 15.77 -8.20
C VAL A 125 -1.82 15.21 -9.57
N ASP A 126 -0.86 14.56 -10.22
CA ASP A 126 -1.05 13.92 -11.53
C ASP A 126 -0.89 12.39 -11.50
N GLU A 127 -0.45 11.81 -10.39
CA GLU A 127 -0.34 10.36 -10.17
C GLU A 127 -0.90 9.99 -8.78
N ILE A 128 -1.72 8.93 -8.70
CA ILE A 128 -2.40 8.43 -7.50
C ILE A 128 -2.16 6.93 -7.32
#